data_AF-A0A8J7RHU8-F1
#
_entry.id   AF-A0A8J7RHU8-F1
#
_cell.length_a   1.000
_cell.length_b   1.000
_cell.length_c   1.000
_cell.angle_alpha   90.00
_cell.angle_beta   90.00
_cell.angle_gamma   90.00
#
_symmetry.space_group_name_H-M   'P 1'
#
loop_
_entity.id
_entity.type
_entity.pdbx_description
1 polymer ?
#
loop_
_entity_poly.entity_id
_entity_poly.type
_entity_poly.pdbx_seq_one_letter_code
_entity_poly.pdbx_strand_id
1 'polypeptide(L)'
;MYRVIRCPGCLTFTYVDPYQHWKLCHVCGEVIDATRAPVYLEVIDHQDAERVVCQLQDYLEETCREDLDDAEKKKIRSEYARWVRSRID
;
A
#
# COMPACT_ATOMS: atom_id res chain seq x y z
N MET A 1 -9.00 5.38 -7.92
CA MET A 1 -7.91 4.42 -7.67
C MET A 1 -6.87 5.07 -6.81
N TYR A 2 -6.17 4.29 -5.98
CA TYR A 2 -5.09 4.73 -5.11
C TYR A 2 -3.95 3.70 -5.12
N ARG A 3 -2.72 4.15 -4.92
CA ARG A 3 -1.53 3.30 -4.85
C ARG A 3 -1.06 3.17 -3.41
N VAL A 4 -1.02 1.95 -2.89
CA VAL A 4 -0.43 1.64 -1.59
C VAL A 4 1.09 1.56 -1.75
N ILE A 5 1.80 2.39 -0.99
CA ILE A 5 3.24 2.57 -1.03
C ILE A 5 3.80 2.59 0.40
N ARG A 6 5.12 2.61 0.54
CA ARG A 6 5.80 2.85 1.81
C ARG A 6 6.64 4.12 1.76
N CYS A 7 6.77 4.76 2.92
CA CYS A 7 7.74 5.82 3.13
C CYS A 7 9.17 5.25 3.05
N PRO A 8 10.08 5.82 2.23
CA PRO A 8 11.46 5.33 2.16
C PRO A 8 12.26 5.62 3.44
N GLY A 9 11.86 6.64 4.23
CA GLY A 9 12.51 6.99 5.50
C GLY A 9 12.17 6.03 6.65
N CYS A 10 10.89 5.93 7.04
CA CYS A 10 10.47 5.13 8.20
C CYS A 10 9.72 3.84 7.87
N LEU A 11 9.59 3.50 6.58
CA LEU A 11 8.87 2.32 6.12
C LEU A 11 7.40 2.24 6.54
N THR A 12 6.76 3.33 6.98
CA THR A 12 5.32 3.31 7.26
C THR A 12 4.55 3.11 5.95
N PHE A 13 3.48 2.30 5.97
CA PHE A 13 2.56 2.20 4.85
C PHE A 13 1.74 3.48 4.71
N THR A 14 1.44 3.85 3.47
CA THR A 14 0.51 4.93 3.13
C THR A 14 -0.05 4.71 1.73
N TYR A 15 -0.90 5.62 1.26
CA TYR A 15 -1.42 5.57 -0.10
C TYR A 15 -1.43 6.97 -0.74
N VAL A 16 -1.37 7.01 -2.06
CA VAL A 16 -1.42 8.23 -2.88
C VAL A 16 -2.46 8.07 -3.98
N ASP A 17 -3.07 9.16 -4.42
CA ASP A 17 -3.79 9.12 -5.69
C ASP A 17 -2.78 9.07 -6.87
N PRO A 18 -3.16 8.52 -8.04
CA PRO A 18 -2.24 8.32 -9.16
C PRO A 18 -1.64 9.61 -9.76
N TYR A 19 -2.21 10.77 -9.48
CA TYR A 19 -1.77 12.07 -10.00
C TYR A 19 -0.87 12.82 -9.01
N GLN A 20 -0.78 12.37 -7.75
CA GLN A 20 0.16 12.89 -6.77
C GLN A 20 1.57 12.37 -7.03
N HIS A 21 2.49 13.28 -7.35
CA HIS A 21 3.91 12.96 -7.51
C HIS A 21 4.67 12.99 -6.18
N TRP A 22 4.20 13.78 -5.21
CA TRP A 22 4.87 14.00 -3.94
C TRP A 22 3.89 13.81 -2.79
N LYS A 23 4.35 13.18 -1.70
CA LYS A 23 3.57 13.03 -0.48
C LYS A 23 4.45 13.22 0.76
N LEU A 24 4.01 14.02 1.71
CA LEU A 24 4.66 14.12 3.01
C LEU A 24 4.30 12.91 3.87
N CYS A 25 5.30 12.24 4.43
CA CYS A 25 5.10 11.17 5.41
C CYS A 25 4.58 11.77 6.72
N HIS A 26 3.40 11.31 7.14
CA HIS A 26 2.76 11.76 8.38
C HIS A 26 3.46 11.26 9.66
N VAL A 27 4.38 10.29 9.54
CA VAL A 27 5.11 9.72 10.68
C VAL A 27 6.46 10.40 10.88
N CYS A 28 7.31 10.42 9.84
CA CYS A 28 8.69 10.91 9.98
C CYS A 28 8.96 12.24 9.26
N GLY A 29 8.01 12.80 8.51
CA GLY A 29 8.18 14.05 7.77
C GLY A 29 8.97 13.93 6.46
N GLU A 30 9.34 12.72 6.03
CA GLU A 30 10.01 12.49 4.74
C GLU A 30 9.12 12.92 3.56
N VAL A 31 9.71 13.53 2.53
CA VAL A 31 9.00 13.84 1.28
C VAL A 31 9.14 12.65 0.32
N ILE A 32 8.07 11.89 0.19
CA ILE A 32 8.00 10.69 -0.65
C ILE A 32 7.82 11.10 -2.11
N ASP A 33 8.77 10.70 -2.97
CA ASP A 33 8.57 10.67 -4.43
C ASP A 33 7.69 9.47 -4.80
N ALA A 34 6.40 9.73 -4.99
CA ALA A 34 5.42 8.70 -5.29
C ALA A 34 5.63 8.06 -6.68
N THR A 35 6.38 8.70 -7.58
CA THR A 35 6.69 8.15 -8.91
C THR A 35 7.79 7.09 -8.85
N ARG A 36 8.59 7.10 -7.78
CA ARG A 36 9.70 6.17 -7.54
C ARG A 36 9.45 5.18 -6.41
N ALA A 37 8.46 5.44 -5.55
CA ALA A 37 8.11 4.55 -4.44
C ALA A 37 7.58 3.20 -4.96
N PRO A 38 8.02 2.06 -4.37
CA PRO A 38 7.46 0.76 -4.70
C PRO A 38 5.95 0.71 -4.44
N VAL A 39 5.18 0.29 -5.46
CA VAL A 39 3.73 0.10 -5.36
C VAL A 39 3.44 -1.33 -4.95
N TYR A 40 2.83 -1.50 -3.78
CA TYR A 40 2.44 -2.81 -3.25
C TYR A 40 1.14 -3.27 -3.89
N LEU A 41 0.15 -2.38 -3.94
CA LEU A 41 -1.18 -2.65 -4.46
C LEU A 41 -1.81 -1.38 -5.04
N GLU A 42 -2.54 -1.52 -6.14
CA GLU A 42 -3.47 -0.50 -6.63
C GLU A 42 -4.89 -0.89 -6.19
N VAL A 43 -5.59 0.03 -5.55
CA VAL A 43 -6.94 -0.16 -5.00
C VAL A 43 -7.93 0.82 -5.62
N ILE A 44 -9.21 0.51 -5.57
CA ILE A 44 -10.25 1.27 -6.30
C ILE A 44 -10.54 2.62 -5.65
N ASP A 45 -10.74 2.64 -4.34
CA ASP A 45 -11.13 3.82 -3.58
C ASP A 45 -10.24 4.01 -2.33
N HIS A 46 -10.42 5.14 -1.64
CA HIS A 46 -9.58 5.49 -0.49
C HIS A 46 -9.90 4.63 0.74
N GLN A 47 -11.14 4.12 0.85
CA GLN A 47 -11.57 3.29 1.98
C GLN A 47 -10.88 1.94 1.93
N ASP A 48 -10.77 1.36 0.73
CA ASP A 48 -9.97 0.17 0.49
C ASP A 48 -8.48 0.45 0.77
N ALA A 49 -7.97 1.62 0.41
CA ALA A 49 -6.57 2.00 0.65
C ALA A 49 -6.25 2.08 2.15
N GLU A 50 -7.10 2.77 2.93
CA GLU A 50 -6.98 2.84 4.39
C GLU A 50 -7.01 1.44 5.02
N ARG A 51 -7.96 0.60 4.62
CA ARG A 51 -8.06 -0.78 5.13
C ARG A 51 -6.81 -1.60 4.81
N VAL A 52 -6.35 -1.55 3.56
CA VAL A 52 -5.16 -2.32 3.14
C VAL A 52 -3.91 -1.85 3.86
N VAL A 53 -3.72 -0.54 4.05
CA VAL A 53 -2.59 0.00 4.80
C VAL A 53 -2.54 -0.58 6.21
N CYS A 54 -3.67 -0.58 6.92
CA CYS A 54 -3.74 -1.18 8.25
C CYS A 54 -3.44 -2.69 8.22
N GLN A 55 -4.08 -3.44 7.32
CA GLN A 55 -3.88 -4.89 7.22
C GLN A 55 -2.44 -5.28 6.91
N LEU A 56 -1.76 -4.53 6.04
CA LEU A 56 -0.35 -4.78 5.72
C LEU A 56 0.56 -4.44 6.91
N GLN A 57 0.24 -3.38 7.64
CA GLN A 57 0.98 -3.02 8.84
C GLN A 57 0.81 -4.07 9.93
N ASP A 58 -0.43 -4.46 10.24
CA ASP A 58 -0.75 -5.51 11.21
C ASP A 58 -0.05 -6.83 10.85
N TYR A 59 -0.10 -7.24 9.57
CA TYR A 59 0.56 -8.45 9.10
C TYR A 59 2.08 -8.44 9.33
N LEU A 60 2.75 -7.33 9.03
CA LEU A 60 4.19 -7.22 9.24
C LEU A 60 4.55 -7.19 10.73
N GLU A 61 3.75 -6.52 11.56
CA GLU A 61 3.94 -6.48 13.01
C GLU A 61 3.73 -7.87 13.63
N GLU A 62 2.66 -8.58 13.27
CA GLU A 62 2.35 -9.93 13.76
C GLU A 62 3.39 -10.97 13.34
N THR A 63 3.97 -10.82 12.14
CA THR A 63 4.99 -11.73 11.63
C THR A 63 6.42 -11.33 11.98
N CYS A 64 6.59 -10.20 12.69
CA CYS A 64 7.90 -9.60 13.00
C CYS A 64 8.77 -9.39 11.75
N ARG A 65 8.16 -8.96 10.64
CA ARG A 65 8.83 -8.77 9.36
C ARG A 65 8.96 -7.31 9.00
N GLU A 66 10.09 -6.97 8.40
CA GLU A 66 10.32 -5.60 7.94
C GLU A 66 9.60 -5.29 6.63
N ASP A 67 9.44 -6.25 5.72
CA ASP A 67 8.78 -6.06 4.42
C ASP A 67 8.22 -7.36 3.80
N LEU A 68 7.36 -7.19 2.79
CA LEU A 68 6.85 -8.25 1.91
C LEU A 68 7.85 -8.61 0.82
N ASP A 69 7.95 -9.90 0.52
CA ASP A 69 8.67 -10.39 -0.64
C ASP A 69 7.85 -10.26 -1.94
N ASP A 70 8.46 -10.58 -3.07
CA ASP A 70 7.80 -10.48 -4.39
C ASP A 70 6.65 -11.47 -4.57
N ALA A 71 6.73 -12.66 -3.97
CA ALA A 71 5.68 -13.66 -4.04
C ALA A 71 4.44 -13.20 -3.27
N GLU A 72 4.64 -12.57 -2.12
CA GLU A 72 3.59 -11.98 -1.29
C GLU A 72 2.96 -10.77 -1.96
N LYS A 73 3.76 -9.85 -2.52
CA LYS A 73 3.26 -8.73 -3.33
C LYS A 73 2.40 -9.24 -4.49
N LYS A 74 2.80 -10.32 -5.16
CA LYS A 74 1.99 -10.95 -6.23
C LYS A 74 0.70 -11.58 -5.69
N LYS A 75 0.77 -12.23 -4.53
CA LYS A 75 -0.38 -12.86 -3.87
C LYS A 75 -1.43 -11.83 -3.49
N ILE A 76 -1.06 -10.75 -2.79
CA ILE A 76 -2.02 -9.71 -2.36
C ILE A 76 -2.70 -9.04 -3.56
N ARG A 77 -1.98 -8.79 -4.65
CA ARG A 77 -2.55 -8.24 -5.90
C ARG A 77 -3.59 -9.17 -6.50
N SER A 78 -3.31 -10.47 -6.50
CA SER A 78 -4.22 -11.49 -7.05
C SER A 78 -5.46 -11.66 -6.18
N GLU A 79 -5.30 -11.61 -4.85
CA GLU A 79 -6.40 -11.72 -3.89
C GLU A 79 -7.31 -10.50 -3.92
N TYR A 80 -6.76 -9.29 -3.94
CA TYR A 80 -7.54 -8.06 -4.08
C TYR A 80 -8.32 -8.04 -5.40
N ALA A 81 -7.69 -8.40 -6.52
CA ALA A 81 -8.38 -8.47 -7.81
C ALA A 81 -9.50 -9.52 -7.84
N ARG A 82 -9.38 -10.62 -7.07
CA ARG A 82 -10.47 -11.60 -6.92
C ARG A 82 -11.61 -11.03 -6.07
N TRP A 83 -11.28 -10.40 -4.96
CA TRP A 83 -12.26 -9.80 -4.06
C TRP A 83 -13.05 -8.65 -4.69
N VAL A 84 -12.38 -7.79 -5.47
CA VAL A 84 -13.02 -6.74 -6.26
C VAL A 84 -14.06 -7.33 -7.21
N ARG A 85 -13.71 -8.40 -7.95
CA ARG A 85 -14.64 -9.02 -8.90
C ARG A 85 -15.89 -9.55 -8.20
N SER A 86 -15.74 -10.19 -7.04
CA SER A 86 -16.88 -10.66 -6.24
C SER A 86 -17.77 -9.58 -5.64
N ARG A 87 -17.39 -8.29 -5.70
CA ARG A 87 -18.25 -7.16 -5.29
C ARG A 87 -19.08 -6.59 -6.43
N ILE A 88 -18.70 -6.89 -7.67
CA ILE A 88 -19.33 -6.37 -8.89
C ILE A 88 -20.37 -7.36 -9.43
N ASP A 89 -20.21 -8.65 -9.12
CA ASP A 89 -21.21 -9.70 -9.33
C ASP A 89 -22.33 -9.66 -8.27
#